data_AF-A0A8G2C6K3-F1
#
_entry.id   AF-A0A8G2C6K3-F1
#
_cell.length_a   1.000
_cell.length_b   1.000
_cell.length_c   1.000
_cell.angle_alpha   90.00
_cell.angle_beta   90.00
_cell.angle_gamma   90.00
#
_symmetry.space_group_name_H-M   'P 1'
#
loop_
_entity.id
_entity.type
_entity.pdbx_description
1 polymer ?
#
loop_
_entity_poly.entity_id
_entity_poly.type
_entity_poly.pdbx_seq_one_letter_code
_entity_poly.pdbx_strand_id
1 'polypeptide(L)'
;MLITILCILIGIPLGFLFRHNKCIVDNVNRLTMWSIYALLFMLGVTTGSNETIITQLGTIGVQAACISACCVLGSASAVFLLDKFILKGQFDER
;
A
#
# COMPACT_ATOMS: atom_id res chain seq x y z
N MET A 1 -13.18 17.20 -2.87
CA MET A 1 -12.37 16.99 -1.65
C MET A 1 -13.22 16.89 -0.39
N LEU A 2 -14.23 17.73 -0.20
CA LEU A 2 -15.13 17.62 0.97
C LEU A 2 -15.93 16.29 0.98
N ILE A 3 -16.42 15.87 -0.19
CA ILE A 3 -17.13 14.58 -0.37
C ILE A 3 -16.25 13.38 -0.02
N THR A 4 -14.96 13.39 -0.39
CA THR A 4 -14.05 12.27 -0.09
C THR A 4 -13.76 12.18 1.41
N ILE A 5 -13.62 13.32 2.08
CA ILE A 5 -13.45 13.39 3.54
C ILE A 5 -14.70 12.84 4.25
N LEU A 6 -15.90 13.23 3.79
CA LEU A 6 -17.15 12.72 4.33
C LEU A 6 -17.28 11.20 4.13
N CYS A 7 -16.88 10.70 2.97
CA CYS A 7 -16.89 9.27 2.64
C CYS A 7 -15.98 8.47 3.58
N ILE A 8 -14.79 8.98 3.91
CA ILE A 8 -13.88 8.36 4.88
C ILE A 8 -14.49 8.39 6.28
N LEU A 9 -15.05 9.53 6.69
CA LEU A 9 -15.71 9.71 7.99
C LEU A 9 -16.87 8.73 8.21
N ILE A 10 -17.65 8.45 7.16
CA ILE A 10 -18.78 7.51 7.20
C ILE A 10 -18.29 6.06 7.04
N GLY A 11 -17.22 5.82 6.29
CA GLY A 11 -16.66 4.48 6.06
C GLY A 11 -16.10 3.82 7.33
N ILE A 12 -15.54 4.61 8.25
CA ILE A 12 -14.98 4.11 9.53
C ILE A 12 -16.06 3.46 10.42
N PRO A 13 -17.18 4.14 10.77
CA PRO A 13 -18.23 3.53 11.59
C PRO A 13 -18.95 2.41 10.84
N LEU A 14 -19.11 2.52 9.51
CA LEU A 14 -19.72 1.49 8.68
C LEU A 14 -18.89 0.20 8.71
N GLY A 15 -17.56 0.31 8.59
CA GLY A 15 -16.64 -0.82 8.69
C GLY A 15 -16.59 -1.41 10.10
N PHE A 16 -16.69 -0.58 11.14
CA PHE A 16 -16.74 -1.06 12.53
C PHE A 16 -18.02 -1.87 12.83
N LEU A 17 -19.19 -1.41 12.34
CA LEU A 17 -20.46 -2.10 12.52
C LEU A 17 -20.49 -3.46 11.78
N PHE A 18 -19.93 -3.50 10.57
CA PHE A 18 -19.89 -4.71 9.75
C PHE A 18 -18.86 -5.75 10.22
N ARG A 19 -17.86 -5.35 11.02
CA ARG A 19 -16.82 -6.23 11.55
C ARG A 19 -17.33 -7.31 12.52
N HIS A 20 -18.50 -7.10 13.12
CA HIS A 20 -19.09 -8.09 14.04
C HIS A 20 -19.53 -9.38 13.33
N ASN A 21 -19.91 -9.29 12.05
CA ASN A 21 -20.39 -10.42 11.28
C ASN A 21 -19.25 -11.09 10.51
N LYS A 22 -18.65 -12.13 11.09
CA LYS A 22 -17.55 -12.90 10.48
C LYS A 22 -17.85 -13.39 9.05
N CYS A 23 -19.11 -13.71 8.76
CA CYS A 23 -19.57 -14.11 7.42
C CYS A 23 -19.45 -12.98 6.39
N ILE A 24 -19.73 -11.74 6.78
CA ILE A 24 -19.61 -10.58 5.89
C ILE A 24 -18.13 -10.26 5.63
N VAL A 25 -17.30 -10.31 6.68
CA VAL A 25 -15.85 -10.09 6.56
C VAL A 25 -15.21 -11.13 5.65
N ASP A 26 -15.59 -12.40 5.78
CA ASP A 26 -15.06 -13.47 4.93
C ASP A 26 -15.49 -13.31 3.45
N ASN A 27 -16.76 -12.94 3.21
CA ASN A 27 -17.25 -12.71 1.86
C ASN A 27 -16.56 -11.50 1.19
N VAL A 28 -16.29 -10.43 1.96
CA VAL A 28 -15.50 -9.28 1.47
C VAL A 28 -14.07 -9.71 1.16
N ASN A 29 -13.42 -10.48 2.03
CA ASN A 29 -12.08 -11.00 1.79
C ASN A 29 -12.02 -11.85 0.51
N ARG A 30 -13.00 -12.74 0.31
CA ARG A 30 -13.13 -13.54 -0.90
C ARG A 30 -13.32 -12.66 -2.14
N LEU A 31 -14.18 -11.64 -2.05
CA LEU A 31 -14.38 -10.66 -3.13
C LEU A 31 -13.09 -9.90 -3.46
N THR A 32 -12.34 -9.45 -2.46
CA THR A 32 -11.04 -8.79 -2.65
C THR A 32 -10.06 -9.71 -3.36
N MET A 33 -9.99 -11.00 -2.99
CA MET A 33 -9.14 -11.98 -3.68
C MET A 33 -9.52 -12.11 -5.16
N TRP A 34 -10.82 -12.22 -5.46
CA TRP A 34 -11.33 -12.23 -6.84
C TRP A 34 -10.99 -10.94 -7.59
N SER A 35 -11.10 -9.77 -6.94
CA SER A 35 -10.70 -8.50 -7.52
C SER A 35 -9.20 -8.44 -7.80
N ILE A 36 -8.35 -8.94 -6.91
CA ILE A 36 -6.89 -8.99 -7.13
C ILE A 36 -6.60 -9.85 -8.37
N TYR A 37 -7.23 -11.01 -8.51
CA TYR A 37 -7.07 -11.84 -9.71
C TYR A 37 -7.55 -11.12 -10.98
N ALA A 38 -8.71 -10.46 -10.93
CA ALA A 38 -9.22 -9.70 -12.06
C ALA A 38 -8.30 -8.54 -12.45
N LEU A 39 -7.76 -7.80 -11.46
CA LEU A 39 -6.83 -6.70 -11.66
C LEU A 39 -5.49 -7.19 -12.21
N LEU A 40 -4.94 -8.29 -11.69
CA LEU A 40 -3.71 -8.90 -12.20
C LEU A 40 -3.88 -9.40 -13.64
N PHE A 41 -5.03 -10.02 -13.94
CA PHE A 41 -5.35 -10.44 -15.30
C PHE A 41 -5.45 -9.25 -16.25
N MET A 42 -6.21 -8.22 -15.86
CA MET A 42 -6.38 -7.01 -16.66
C MET A 42 -5.04 -6.29 -16.87
N LEU A 43 -4.23 -6.17 -15.82
CA LEU A 43 -2.87 -5.62 -15.89
C LEU A 43 -2.02 -6.42 -16.88
N GLY A 44 -2.02 -7.76 -16.78
CA GLY A 44 -1.29 -8.63 -17.70
C GLY A 44 -1.70 -8.44 -19.15
N VAL A 45 -3.01 -8.37 -19.44
CA VAL A 45 -3.53 -8.13 -20.80
C VAL A 45 -3.14 -6.75 -21.31
N THR A 46 -3.30 -5.70 -20.50
CA THR A 46 -2.97 -4.32 -20.88
C THR A 46 -1.47 -4.14 -21.12
N THR A 47 -0.64 -4.69 -20.24
CA THR A 47 0.82 -4.63 -20.38
C THR A 47 1.30 -5.51 -21.52
N GLY A 48 0.70 -6.69 -21.71
CA GLY A 48 1.08 -7.67 -22.73
C GLY A 48 0.70 -7.28 -24.17
N SER A 49 -0.39 -6.53 -24.35
CA SER A 49 -0.84 -6.06 -25.66
C SER A 49 -0.05 -4.85 -26.19
N ASN A 50 0.80 -4.24 -25.36
CA ASN A 50 1.53 -3.01 -25.71
C ASN A 50 3.03 -3.29 -25.89
N GLU A 51 3.48 -3.44 -27.14
CA GLU A 51 4.90 -3.73 -27.48
C GLU A 51 5.87 -2.70 -26.90
N THR A 52 5.48 -1.43 -26.84
CA THR A 52 6.27 -0.35 -26.22
C THR A 52 6.51 -0.62 -24.73
N ILE A 53 5.46 -1.03 -24.01
CA ILE A 53 5.59 -1.35 -22.59
C ILE A 53 6.46 -2.59 -22.42
N ILE A 54 6.20 -3.69 -23.15
CA ILE A 54 6.99 -4.92 -23.07
C ILE A 54 8.48 -4.66 -23.26
N THR A 55 8.84 -3.90 -24.29
CA THR A 55 10.24 -3.62 -24.62
C THR A 55 10.90 -2.77 -23.53
N GLN A 56 10.15 -1.88 -22.89
CA GLN A 56 10.63 -1.00 -21.82
C GLN A 56 10.46 -1.59 -20.41
N LEU A 57 9.86 -2.77 -20.26
CA LEU A 57 9.63 -3.42 -18.95
C LEU A 57 10.92 -3.57 -18.15
N GLY A 58 12.03 -3.91 -18.82
CA GLY A 58 13.34 -4.02 -18.17
C GLY A 58 13.78 -2.69 -17.55
N THR A 59 13.72 -1.61 -18.32
CA THR A 59 14.09 -0.25 -17.87
C THR A 59 13.18 0.23 -16.73
N ILE A 60 11.86 0.07 -16.88
CA ILE A 60 10.88 0.45 -15.85
C ILE A 60 11.10 -0.37 -14.59
N GLY A 61 11.38 -1.67 -14.72
CA GLY A 61 11.66 -2.58 -13.61
C GLY A 61 12.90 -2.17 -12.82
N VAL A 62 14.01 -1.86 -13.51
CA VAL A 62 15.24 -1.37 -12.86
C VAL A 62 15.01 -0.03 -12.18
N GLN A 63 14.29 0.89 -12.83
CA GLN A 63 13.93 2.17 -12.23
C GLN A 63 13.09 1.98 -10.96
N ALA A 64 12.07 1.13 -11.01
CA ALA A 64 11.21 0.83 -9.87
C ALA A 64 12.00 0.17 -8.72
N ALA A 65 12.90 -0.77 -9.02
CA ALA A 65 13.77 -1.40 -8.04
C ALA A 65 14.69 -0.39 -7.35
N CYS A 66 15.30 0.53 -8.12
CA CYS A 66 16.14 1.60 -7.57
C CYS A 66 15.35 2.52 -6.64
N ILE A 67 14.16 2.97 -7.06
CA ILE A 67 13.28 3.82 -6.22
C ILE A 67 12.85 3.07 -4.95
N SER A 68 12.44 1.81 -5.07
CA SER A 68 12.05 0.98 -3.93
C SER A 68 13.19 0.82 -2.91
N ALA A 69 14.41 0.53 -3.38
CA ALA A 69 15.59 0.43 -2.52
C ALA A 69 15.88 1.76 -1.80
N CYS A 70 15.86 2.88 -2.52
CA CYS A 70 16.01 4.21 -1.93
C CYS A 70 14.92 4.53 -0.90
N CYS A 71 13.67 4.16 -1.16
CA CYS A 71 12.57 4.33 -0.20
C CYS A 71 12.78 3.50 1.07
N VAL A 72 13.16 2.23 0.94
CA VAL A 72 13.44 1.36 2.11
C VAL A 72 14.60 1.92 2.93
N LEU A 73 15.69 2.34 2.27
CA LEU A 73 16.83 2.97 2.94
C LEU A 73 16.44 4.30 3.61
N GLY A 74 15.62 5.11 2.94
CA GLY A 74 15.09 6.36 3.47
C GLY A 74 14.21 6.15 4.70
N SER A 75 13.27 5.19 4.65
CA SER A 75 12.42 4.85 5.79
C SER A 75 13.23 4.28 6.97
N ALA A 76 14.20 3.40 6.72
CA ALA A 76 15.06 2.84 7.77
C ALA A 76 15.95 3.91 8.42
N SER A 77 16.57 4.78 7.61
CA SER A 77 17.39 5.89 8.11
C SER A 77 16.59 6.93 8.88
N ALA A 78 15.34 7.21 8.47
CA ALA A 78 14.44 8.09 9.21
C ALA A 78 14.14 7.55 10.62
N VAL A 79 13.88 6.25 10.77
CA VAL A 79 13.67 5.62 12.08
C VAL A 79 14.94 5.72 12.94
N PHE A 80 16.12 5.49 12.35
CA PHE A 80 17.39 5.61 13.07
C PHE A 80 17.68 7.05 13.52
N LEU A 81 17.35 8.05 12.68
CA LEU A 81 17.45 9.47 13.04
C LEU A 81 16.46 9.85 14.14
N LEU A 82 15.20 9.40 14.05
CA LEU A 82 14.19 9.57 15.08
C LEU A 82 14.62 8.97 16.41
N ASP A 83 15.16 7.75 16.40
CA ASP A 83 15.69 7.12 17.61
C ASP A 83 16.84 7.94 18.22
N LYS A 84 17.79 8.35 17.39
CA LYS A 84 18.95 9.12 17.86
C LYS A 84 18.62 10.55 18.31
N PHE A 85 17.64 11.22 17.70
CA PHE A 85 17.27 12.61 18.04
C PHE A 85 16.19 12.72 19.11
N ILE A 86 15.21 11.80 19.13
CA ILE A 86 14.03 11.87 20.01
C ILE A 86 14.12 10.85 21.15
N LEU A 87 14.53 9.60 20.89
CA LEU A 87 14.60 8.57 21.95
C LEU A 87 15.86 8.71 22.80
N LYS A 88 16.98 9.22 22.27
CA LYS A 88 18.18 9.48 23.09
C LYS A 88 17.99 10.59 24.15
N GLY A 89 16.98 11.43 24.02
CA GLY A 89 16.56 12.36 25.09
C GLY A 89 15.69 11.74 26.19
N GLN A 90 15.21 10.50 26.00
CA GLN A 90 14.32 9.78 26.93
C GLN A 90 15.05 8.73 27.78
N PHE A 91 16.33 8.45 27.49
CA PHE A 91 17.15 7.45 28.20
C PHE A 91 18.18 8.05 29.16
N ASP A 92 18.25 9.38 29.29
CA ASP A 92 19.15 10.07 30.24
C ASP A 92 18.44 10.46 31.55
N GLU A 93 17.15 10.12 31.70
CA GLU A 93 16.34 10.35 32.91
C GLU A 93 15.78 9.03 33.49
N ARG A 94 16.59 7.97 33.49
CA ARG A 94 16.31 6.70 34.19
C ARG A 94 17.55 6.21 34.92
#